data_AF-A0A834Y5C7-F1
#
_entry.id   AF-A0A834Y5C7-F1
#
_cell.length_a   1.000
_cell.length_b   1.000
_cell.length_c   1.000
_cell.angle_alpha   90.00
_cell.angle_beta   90.00
_cell.angle_gamma   90.00
#
_symmetry.space_group_name_H-M   'P 1'
#
loop_
_entity.id
_entity.type
_entity.pdbx_description
1 polymer ?
#
loop_
_entity_poly.entity_id
_entity_poly.type
_entity_poly.pdbx_seq_one_letter_code
_entity_poly.pdbx_strand_id
1 'polypeptide(L)'
;MRYEGKDEKLKDQSKCAGVRADLKICLLESDCCKIDKKTPKECMRINDPSISEECKALRNVLFECKRSLLDGRRRFRGPKGY
;
A
#
# COMPACT_ATOMS: atom_id res chain seq x y z
N MET A 1 -10.61 2.89 -10.68
CA MET A 1 -10.05 3.08 -12.05
C MET A 1 -8.89 2.11 -12.22
N ARG A 2 -9.01 1.05 -13.04
CA ARG A 2 -7.88 0.14 -13.35
C ARG A 2 -6.97 0.85 -14.36
N TYR A 3 -5.68 0.94 -14.06
CA TYR A 3 -4.72 1.56 -14.95
C TYR A 3 -4.49 0.67 -16.18
N GLU A 4 -5.11 1.02 -17.32
CA GLU A 4 -4.85 0.44 -18.64
C GLU A 4 -3.93 1.36 -19.48
N GLY A 5 -2.87 1.89 -18.87
CA GLY A 5 -1.87 2.73 -19.54
C GLY A 5 -0.58 1.96 -19.80
N LYS A 6 -0.26 1.69 -21.07
CA LYS A 6 0.87 0.88 -21.55
C LYS A 6 2.28 1.44 -21.20
N ASP A 7 2.36 2.63 -20.57
CA ASP A 7 3.61 3.35 -20.29
C ASP A 7 3.68 4.07 -18.92
N GLU A 8 2.84 3.72 -17.94
CA GLU A 8 2.91 4.31 -16.59
C GLU A 8 3.79 3.49 -15.65
N LYS A 9 5.12 3.62 -15.79
CA LYS A 9 6.05 3.06 -14.80
C LYS A 9 5.91 3.81 -13.48
N LEU A 10 5.70 3.07 -12.39
CA LEU A 10 5.66 3.64 -11.04
C LEU A 10 6.98 4.35 -10.74
N LYS A 11 6.91 5.65 -10.36
CA LYS A 11 8.10 6.45 -10.03
C LYS A 11 8.91 5.84 -8.86
N ASP A 12 8.23 5.14 -7.97
CA ASP A 12 8.86 4.38 -6.89
C ASP A 12 9.26 3.00 -7.43
N GLN A 13 10.57 2.72 -7.46
CA GLN A 13 11.13 1.42 -7.88
C GLN A 13 11.56 0.56 -6.68
N SER A 14 11.09 0.86 -5.48
CA SER A 14 11.41 0.05 -4.31
C SER A 14 10.79 -1.35 -4.41
N LYS A 15 11.36 -2.31 -3.68
CA LYS A 15 10.88 -3.71 -3.70
C LYS A 15 9.40 -3.90 -3.32
N CYS A 16 8.81 -2.95 -2.59
CA CYS A 16 7.41 -2.98 -2.18
C CYS A 16 6.55 -1.94 -2.93
N ALA A 17 7.03 -1.43 -4.06
CA ALA A 17 6.37 -0.31 -4.74
C ALA A 17 5.00 -0.68 -5.31
N GLY A 18 4.82 -1.91 -5.82
CA GLY A 18 3.52 -2.42 -6.28
C GLY A 18 2.44 -2.32 -5.21
N VAL A 19 2.65 -2.98 -4.05
CA VAL A 19 1.72 -2.91 -2.90
C VAL A 19 1.45 -1.46 -2.50
N ARG A 20 2.48 -0.61 -2.56
CA ARG A 20 2.37 0.80 -2.16
C ARG A 20 1.50 1.59 -3.13
N ALA A 21 1.55 1.29 -4.42
CA ALA A 21 0.67 1.88 -5.43
C ALA A 21 -0.77 1.45 -5.19
N ASP A 22 -1.01 0.15 -5.01
CA ASP A 22 -2.36 -0.39 -4.81
C ASP A 22 -2.99 0.13 -3.52
N LEU A 23 -2.21 0.19 -2.42
CA LEU A 23 -2.68 0.81 -1.18
C LEU A 23 -3.01 2.29 -1.37
N LYS A 24 -2.21 3.04 -2.15
CA LYS A 24 -2.47 4.45 -2.42
C LYS A 24 -3.76 4.63 -3.21
N ILE A 25 -3.99 3.80 -4.23
CA ILE A 25 -5.20 3.82 -5.03
C ILE A 25 -6.42 3.52 -4.15
N CYS A 26 -6.33 2.46 -3.33
CA CYS A 26 -7.38 2.06 -2.40
C CYS A 26 -7.76 3.19 -1.43
N LEU A 27 -6.76 3.87 -0.87
CA LEU A 27 -6.99 5.01 0.04
C LEU A 27 -7.58 6.24 -0.68
N LEU A 28 -7.13 6.53 -1.90
CA LEU A 28 -7.71 7.62 -2.70
C LEU A 28 -9.18 7.36 -3.10
N GLU A 29 -9.56 6.09 -3.24
CA GLU A 29 -10.94 5.71 -3.51
C GLU A 29 -11.83 5.76 -2.26
N SER A 30 -11.26 5.71 -1.06
CA SER A 30 -11.98 5.74 0.21
C SER A 30 -12.49 7.13 0.63
N ASP A 31 -13.56 7.14 1.42
CA ASP A 31 -14.22 8.37 1.85
C ASP A 31 -13.35 9.25 2.75
N CYS A 32 -12.40 8.66 3.49
CA CYS A 32 -11.46 9.42 4.32
C CYS A 32 -10.61 10.41 3.50
N CYS A 33 -10.20 10.05 2.27
CA CYS A 33 -9.47 10.98 1.41
C CYS A 33 -10.39 11.83 0.53
N LYS A 34 -11.54 11.30 0.10
CA LYS A 34 -12.48 12.02 -0.77
C LYS A 34 -13.28 13.09 -0.03
N ILE A 35 -13.86 12.74 1.12
CA ILE A 35 -14.81 13.57 1.86
C ILE A 35 -14.06 14.40 2.91
N ASP A 36 -13.33 13.73 3.80
CA ASP A 36 -12.65 14.42 4.91
C ASP A 36 -11.40 15.19 4.46
N LYS A 37 -10.95 14.98 3.21
CA LYS A 37 -9.73 15.59 2.62
C LYS A 37 -8.47 15.37 3.48
N LYS A 38 -8.46 14.33 4.31
CA LYS A 38 -7.30 13.95 5.14
C LYS A 38 -6.22 13.35 4.25
N THR A 39 -4.97 13.46 4.69
CA THR A 39 -3.90 12.75 3.98
C THR A 39 -4.03 11.24 4.17
N PRO A 40 -3.62 10.41 3.19
CA PRO A 40 -3.67 8.95 3.33
C PRO A 40 -2.93 8.43 4.58
N LYS A 41 -1.90 9.17 5.05
CA LYS A 41 -1.19 8.86 6.30
C LYS A 41 -2.05 9.07 7.54
N GLU A 42 -2.85 10.14 7.57
CA GLU A 42 -3.77 10.41 8.67
C GLU A 42 -4.90 9.39 8.71
N CYS A 43 -5.48 9.05 7.56
CA CYS A 43 -6.49 7.99 7.44
C CYS A 43 -5.99 6.66 8.01
N MET A 44 -4.75 6.27 7.71
CA MET A 44 -4.14 5.06 8.27
C MET A 44 -3.87 5.13 9.79
N ARG A 45 -3.60 6.33 10.33
CA ARG A 45 -3.29 6.50 11.75
C ARG A 45 -4.54 6.43 12.61
N ILE A 46 -5.62 7.06 12.15
CA ILE A 46 -6.92 7.10 12.86
C ILE A 46 -7.63 5.75 12.73
N ASN A 47 -7.29 4.96 11.70
CA ASN A 47 -7.95 3.69 11.39
C ASN A 47 -9.46 3.90 11.21
N ASP A 48 -9.81 4.94 10.45
CA ASP A 48 -11.18 5.36 10.21
C ASP A 48 -12.03 4.18 9.69
N PRO A 49 -13.28 4.03 10.18
CA PRO A 49 -14.17 2.93 9.78
C PRO A 49 -14.59 2.99 8.31
N SER A 50 -14.38 4.14 7.65
CA SER A 50 -14.64 4.33 6.21
C SER A 50 -13.63 3.64 5.29
N ILE A 51 -12.55 3.10 5.84
CA ILE A 51 -11.55 2.35 5.07
C ILE A 51 -12.01 0.89 4.93
N SER A 52 -12.23 0.46 3.69
CA SER A 52 -12.56 -0.94 3.35
C SER A 52 -11.53 -1.92 3.93
N GLU A 53 -11.98 -3.11 4.29
CA GLU A 53 -11.14 -4.22 4.75
C GLU A 53 -10.05 -4.58 3.73
N GLU A 54 -10.32 -4.38 2.43
CA GLU A 54 -9.34 -4.57 1.36
C GLU A 54 -8.12 -3.65 1.50
N CYS A 55 -8.35 -2.37 1.80
CA CYS A 55 -7.25 -1.42 2.03
C CYS A 55 -6.46 -1.76 3.30
N LYS A 56 -7.14 -2.28 4.34
CA LYS A 56 -6.47 -2.75 5.57
C LYS A 56 -5.61 -4.00 5.30
N ALA A 57 -6.09 -4.92 4.45
CA ALA A 57 -5.32 -6.06 4.00
C ALA A 57 -4.06 -5.61 3.23
N LEU A 58 -4.20 -4.68 2.27
CA LEU A 58 -3.05 -4.11 1.54
C LEU A 58 -2.04 -3.41 2.46
N ARG A 59 -2.52 -2.73 3.52
CA ARG A 59 -1.66 -2.15 4.56
C ARG A 59 -0.85 -3.23 5.28
N ASN A 60 -1.47 -4.35 5.62
CA ASN A 60 -0.79 -5.49 6.26
C ASN A 60 0.25 -6.09 5.32
N VAL A 61 -0.09 -6.31 4.05
CA VAL A 61 0.86 -6.82 3.03
C VAL A 61 2.05 -5.86 2.88
N LEU A 62 1.82 -4.54 2.85
CA LEU A 62 2.90 -3.55 2.76
C LEU A 62 3.82 -3.61 4.00
N PHE A 63 3.23 -3.77 5.19
CA PHE A 63 3.98 -3.94 6.43
C PHE A 63 4.83 -5.21 6.41
N GLU A 64 4.26 -6.33 5.96
CA GLU A 64 4.98 -7.60 5.82
C GLU A 64 6.11 -7.51 4.79
N CYS A 65 5.87 -6.86 3.66
CA CYS A 65 6.88 -6.65 2.63
C CYS A 65 8.07 -5.88 3.20
N LYS A 66 7.82 -4.74 3.87
CA LYS A 66 8.89 -3.96 4.52
C LYS A 66 9.60 -4.72 5.63
N ARG A 67 8.86 -5.45 6.45
CA ARG A 67 9.43 -6.29 7.51
C ARG A 67 10.32 -7.38 6.93
N SER A 68 9.93 -7.99 5.80
CA SER A 68 10.72 -9.03 5.14
C SER A 68 12.07 -8.53 4.60
N LEU A 69 12.20 -7.24 4.31
CA LEU A 69 13.47 -6.62 3.91
C LEU A 69 14.44 -6.49 5.09
N LEU A 70 13.93 -6.32 6.30
CA LEU A 70 14.71 -6.19 7.53
C LEU A 70 14.92 -7.54 8.24
N ASP A 71 14.09 -8.54 7.95
CA ASP A 71 14.13 -9.85 8.58
C ASP A 71 15.35 -10.66 8.12
N GLY A 72 16.38 -10.67 8.98
CA GLY A 72 17.61 -11.42 8.76
C GLY A 72 17.40 -12.92 8.53
N ARG A 73 16.30 -13.51 9.02
CA ARG A 73 15.97 -14.93 8.83
C ARG A 73 15.63 -15.25 7.38
N ARG A 74 15.28 -14.24 6.59
CA ARG A 74 14.94 -14.37 5.17
C ARG A 74 16.09 -14.03 4.21
N ARG A 75 17.29 -13.73 4.70
CA ARG A 75 18.44 -13.36 3.85
C ARG A 75 18.68 -14.36 2.70
N PHE A 76 18.60 -15.66 2.98
CA PHE A 76 18.80 -16.71 1.98
C PHE A 76 17.58 -16.97 1.08
N ARG A 77 16.36 -16.72 1.59
CA ARG A 77 15.11 -16.99 0.86
C ARG A 77 14.62 -15.79 0.05
N GLY A 78 15.16 -14.61 0.32
CA GLY A 78 14.70 -13.36 -0.26
C GLY A 78 13.47 -12.78 0.46
N PRO A 79 13.14 -11.50 0.16
CA PRO A 79 11.99 -10.82 0.73
C PRO A 79 10.67 -11.43 0.24
N LYS A 80 9.57 -11.19 0.99
CA LYS A 80 8.22 -11.54 0.53
C LYS A 80 7.92 -10.72 -0.72
N GLY A 81 7.64 -11.41 -1.83
CA GLY A 81 7.21 -10.78 -3.08
C GLY A 81 5.76 -10.30 -3.00
N TYR A 82 5.48 -9.27 -3.78
CA TYR A 82 4.14 -8.83 -4.18
C TYR A 82 4.02 -9.01 -5.69
#